data_AF-I9RGX3-F1
#
_entry.id   AF-I9RGX3-F1
#
_cell.length_a   1.000
_cell.length_b   1.000
_cell.length_c   1.000
_cell.angle_alpha   90.00
_cell.angle_beta   90.00
_cell.angle_gamma   90.00
#
_symmetry.space_group_name_H-M   'P 1'
#
loop_
_entity.id
_entity.type
_entity.pdbx_description
1 polymer ?
#
loop_
_entity_poly.entity_id
_entity_poly.type
_entity_poly.pdbx_seq_one_letter_code
_entity_poly.pdbx_strand_id
1 'polypeptide(L)' 'MRKDLSQIIGEATERLPKQEQVIDDYWSIMIDDGIGGVVTVTFMKYYYGWNLYSTNY' A
#
# COMPACT_ATOMS: atom_id res chain seq x y z
N MET A 1 -6.76 -10.20 15.66
CA MET A 1 -6.17 -11.36 14.98
C MET A 1 -5.17 -10.79 14.00
N ARG A 2 -3.95 -11.33 13.94
CA ARG A 2 -2.93 -10.78 13.04
C ARG A 2 -3.35 -11.00 11.59
N LYS A 3 -3.34 -9.95 10.79
CA LYS A 3 -3.56 -9.98 9.35
C LYS A 3 -2.34 -10.61 8.67
N ASP A 4 -2.57 -11.42 7.65
CA ASP A 4 -1.49 -11.82 6.76
C ASP A 4 -1.11 -10.68 5.79
N LEU A 5 0.03 -10.85 5.12
CA LEU A 5 0.54 -9.84 4.19
C LEU A 5 -0.41 -9.58 3.01
N SER A 6 -1.17 -10.60 2.57
CA SER A 6 -2.10 -10.46 1.44
C SER A 6 -3.31 -9.60 1.81
N GLN A 7 -3.81 -9.74 3.04
CA GLN A 7 -4.87 -8.88 3.59
C GLN A 7 -4.38 -7.43 3.70
N ILE A 8 -3.16 -7.23 4.19
CA ILE A 8 -2.55 -5.90 4.30
C ILE A 8 -2.38 -5.24 2.92
N ILE A 9 -1.87 -5.96 1.93
CA ILE A 9 -1.73 -5.47 0.56
C ILE A 9 -3.10 -5.21 -0.07
N GLY A 10 -4.09 -6.05 0.20
CA GLY A 10 -5.47 -5.87 -0.25
C GLY A 10 -6.06 -4.55 0.26
N GLU A 11 -6.01 -4.31 1.57
CA GLU A 11 -6.46 -3.05 2.17
C GLU A 11 -5.71 -1.83 1.64
N ALA A 12 -4.41 -1.96 1.38
CA ALA A 12 -3.61 -0.89 0.79
C ALA A 12 -4.03 -0.60 -0.66
N THR A 13 -4.34 -1.66 -1.43
CA THR A 13 -4.77 -1.57 -2.84
C THR A 13 -6.14 -0.89 -2.96
N GLU A 14 -7.07 -1.20 -2.07
CA GLU A 14 -8.41 -0.57 -2.02
C GLU A 14 -8.37 0.94 -1.76
N ARG A 15 -7.27 1.43 -1.19
CA ARG A 15 -7.08 2.85 -0.84
C ARG A 15 -6.21 3.60 -1.84
N LEU A 16 -5.83 2.98 -2.95
CA LEU A 16 -5.00 3.61 -3.98
C LEU A 16 -5.72 4.83 -4.59
N PRO A 17 -5.09 6.02 -4.59
CA PRO A 17 -5.61 7.15 -5.35
C PRO A 17 -5.47 6.89 -6.85
N LYS A 18 -6.16 7.67 -7.68
CA LYS A 18 -5.84 7.71 -9.12
C LYS A 18 -4.43 8.27 -9.30
N GLN A 19 -3.70 7.77 -10.28
CA GLN A 19 -2.31 8.21 -10.52
C GLN A 19 -2.21 9.72 -10.77
N GLU A 20 -3.21 10.34 -11.42
CA GLU A 20 -3.19 11.79 -11.69
C GLU A 20 -3.32 12.66 -10.42
N GLN A 21 -3.75 12.07 -9.30
CA GLN A 21 -3.93 12.79 -8.03
C GLN A 21 -2.66 12.83 -7.18
N VAL A 22 -1.67 12.01 -7.51
CA VAL A 22 -0.37 11.95 -6.82
C VAL A 22 0.65 12.61 -7.74
N ILE A 23 1.44 13.56 -7.25
CA ILE A 23 2.49 14.19 -8.06
C ILE A 23 3.68 13.24 -8.19
N ASP A 24 4.08 12.63 -7.08
CA ASP A 24 5.22 11.73 -7.00
C ASP A 24 5.02 10.39 -7.74
N ASP A 25 6.12 9.72 -8.06
CA ASP A 25 6.13 8.39 -8.66
C ASP A 25 5.76 7.29 -7.64
N TYR A 26 5.76 7.62 -6.35
CA TYR A 26 5.51 6.69 -5.27
C TYR A 26 4.35 7.15 -4.39
N TRP A 27 3.59 6.19 -3.89
CA TRP A 27 2.57 6.41 -2.88
C TRP A 27 2.69 5.36 -1.79
N SER A 28 2.67 5.80 -0.53
CA SER A 28 2.81 4.91 0.63
C SER A 28 1.63 5.06 1.58
N ILE A 29 1.22 3.95 2.18
CA ILE A 29 0.17 3.92 3.20
C ILE A 29 0.55 2.98 4.35
N MET A 30 0.16 3.38 5.56
CA MET A 30 0.30 2.57 6.76
C MET A 30 -0.98 1.76 7.00
N ILE A 31 -0.83 0.45 7.17
CA ILE A 31 -1.91 -0.49 7.45
C ILE A 31 -1.64 -1.18 8.79
N ASP A 32 -2.65 -1.21 9.66
CA ASP A 32 -2.61 -1.94 10.94
C ASP A 32 -2.62 -3.46 10.69
N ASP A 33 -1.73 -4.18 11.36
CA ASP A 33 -1.55 -5.63 11.23
C ASP A 33 -2.54 -6.46 12.08
N GLY A 34 -3.47 -5.82 12.79
CA GLY A 34 -4.49 -6.45 13.62
C GLY A 34 -4.03 -6.92 15.01
N ILE A 35 -2.77 -6.65 15.38
CA ILE A 35 -2.21 -6.89 16.73
C ILE A 35 -1.41 -5.70 17.28
N GLY A 36 -1.58 -4.50 16.69
CA GLY A 36 -0.94 -3.27 17.12
C GLY A 36 0.39 -2.95 16.43
N GLY A 37 0.82 -3.76 15.46
CA GLY A 37 1.88 -3.43 14.52
C GLY A 37 1.34 -2.64 13.32
N VAL A 38 2.23 -1.93 12.63
CA VAL A 38 1.88 -1.14 11.44
C VAL A 38 2.84 -1.50 10.32
N VAL A 39 2.29 -1.77 9.13
CA VAL A 39 3.07 -2.06 7.93
C VAL A 39 2.92 -0.90 6.96
N THR A 40 4.06 -0.37 6.50
CA THR A 40 4.07 0.60 5.41
C THR A 40 4.11 -0.15 4.08
N VAL A 41 3.07 0.04 3.27
CA VAL A 41 2.97 -0.49 1.90
C VAL A 41 3.23 0.65 0.93
N THR A 42 4.23 0.48 0.05
CA THR A 42 4.58 1.46 -0.97
C THR A 42 4.28 0.91 -2.35
N PHE A 43 3.64 1.73 -3.17
CA PHE A 43 3.37 1.49 -4.57
C PHE A 43 4.13 2.48 -5.42
N MET A 44 4.53 2.04 -6.62
CA MET A 44 5.10 2.89 -7.65
C MET A 44 4.14 3.03 -8.82
N LYS A 45 4.11 4.20 -9.44
CA LYS A 45 3.41 4.39 -10.71
C LYS A 45 4.09 3.54 -11.78
N TYR A 46 3.28 2.85 -12.58
CA TYR A 46 3.75 2.07 -13.71
C TYR A 46 2.70 2.06 -14.81
N TYR A 47 3.03 2.65 -15.97
CA TYR A 47 2.06 2.95 -17.02
C TYR A 47 0.79 3.60 -16.44
N TYR A 48 -0.38 3.03 -16.73
CA TYR A 48 -1.70 3.50 -16.32
C TYR A 48 -2.17 2.91 -14.97
N GLY A 49 -1.26 2.42 -14.11
CA GLY A 49 -1.62 1.80 -12.84
C GLY A 49 -0.53 1.82 -11.77
N TRP A 50 -0.87 1.27 -10.61
CA TRP A 50 0.07 1.14 -9.49
C TRP A 50 0.63 -0.28 -9.43
N ASN A 51 1.94 -0.39 -9.24
CA ASN A 51 2.60 -1.64 -8.92
C ASN A 51 3.06 -1.62 -7.46
N LEU A 52 2.92 -2.75 -6.77
CA LEU A 52 3.51 -2.92 -5.45
C LEU A 52 5.04 -2.81 -5.56
N TYR A 53 5.63 -1.89 -4.78
CA TYR A 53 7.07 -1.66 -4.76
C TYR A 53 7.71 -2.32 -3.54
N SER A 54 7.19 -2.05 -2.34
CA SER A 54 7.74 -2.61 -1.10
C SER A 54 6.70 -2.72 0.02
N THR A 55 6.98 -3.60 0.98
CA THR A 55 6.28 -3.68 2.27
C THR A 55 7.32 -3.66 3.39
N ASN A 56 7.16 -2.76 4.36
CA ASN A 56 8.09 -2.56 5.47
C ASN A 56 7.33 -2.68 6.80
N TYR A 57 7.78 -3.57 7.68
CA TYR A 57 7.25 -3.82 9.03
C TYR A 57 7.99 -2.99 10.08
#